data_AF-A0A1C3XNF7-F1
#
_entry.id   AF-A0A1C3XNF7-F1
#
_cell.length_a   1.000
_cell.length_b   1.000
_cell.length_c   1.000
_cell.angle_alpha   90.00
_cell.angle_beta   90.00
_cell.angle_gamma   90.00
#
_symmetry.space_group_name_H-M   'P 1'
#
loop_
_entity.id
_entity.type
_entity.pdbx_description
1 polymer ?
#
loop_
_entity_poly.entity_id
_entity_poly.type
_entity_poly.pdbx_seq_one_letter_code
_entity_poly.pdbx_strand_id
1 'polypeptide(L)'
;MIARAIAAKVPFSFVAADSVYSTGEIETQLRKAGKGYVLGVASNHVFRSWGKPQPVAGTAATIAQNRPKKAWRRLSSGGGTKGPRWHDWAYLELADLEAREYNDDLAGEWTRGLLVRRNIADGSLAFFSTWCPKGTSIQKLVSVEGHRWAIEDSFETAKNELGLDHNETRSSHGWHRHVSLVMLAFAMMAVIRHRANTRPLLKKTRPRPRPKHRS
;
A
#
# COMPACT_ATOMS: atom_id res chain seq x y z
N MET A 1 -11.58 2.85 12.06
CA MET A 1 -11.85 2.87 10.59
C MET A 1 -11.84 1.47 9.99
N ILE A 2 -10.75 0.70 10.10
CA ILE A 2 -10.59 -0.65 9.52
C ILE A 2 -11.73 -1.59 9.95
N ALA A 3 -12.03 -1.69 11.24
CA ALA A 3 -13.13 -2.52 11.75
C ALA A 3 -14.49 -2.18 11.11
N ARG A 4 -14.78 -0.88 10.89
CA ARG A 4 -16.02 -0.44 10.21
C ARG A 4 -16.01 -0.84 8.73
N ALA A 5 -14.87 -0.74 8.04
CA ALA A 5 -14.76 -1.15 6.65
C ALA A 5 -14.94 -2.67 6.48
N ILE A 6 -14.39 -3.46 7.41
CA ILE A 6 -14.59 -4.92 7.46
C ILE A 6 -16.07 -5.24 7.72
N ALA A 7 -16.67 -4.63 8.74
CA ALA A 7 -18.08 -4.83 9.08
C ALA A 7 -19.02 -4.44 7.93
N ALA A 8 -18.70 -3.35 7.21
CA ALA A 8 -19.42 -2.89 6.03
C ALA A 8 -19.09 -3.68 4.74
N LYS A 9 -18.26 -4.73 4.82
CA LYS A 9 -17.84 -5.58 3.70
C LYS A 9 -17.25 -4.80 2.52
N VAL A 10 -16.53 -3.71 2.81
CA VAL A 10 -15.83 -2.94 1.78
C VAL A 10 -14.78 -3.84 1.11
N PRO A 11 -14.71 -3.91 -0.23
CA PRO A 11 -13.77 -4.79 -0.92
C PRO A 11 -12.34 -4.22 -0.82
N PHE A 12 -11.51 -4.86 0.01
CA PHE A 12 -10.06 -4.64 0.05
C PHE A 12 -9.34 -5.90 0.50
N SER A 13 -8.06 -6.02 0.13
CA SER A 13 -7.23 -7.20 0.42
C SER A 13 -6.02 -6.88 1.31
N PHE A 14 -5.58 -5.63 1.32
CA PHE A 14 -4.38 -5.19 2.04
C PHE A 14 -4.63 -3.90 2.80
N VAL A 15 -3.92 -3.73 3.92
CA VAL A 15 -3.82 -2.47 4.67
C VAL A 15 -2.36 -2.03 4.72
N ALA A 16 -2.11 -0.74 4.47
CA ALA A 16 -0.82 -0.11 4.69
C ALA A 16 -0.97 0.99 5.76
N ALA A 17 -0.03 1.06 6.70
CA ALA A 17 -0.02 2.12 7.72
C ALA A 17 1.40 2.40 8.20
N ASP A 18 1.60 3.57 8.81
CA ASP A 18 2.87 3.95 9.44
C ASP A 18 3.02 3.29 10.83
N SER A 19 4.24 3.30 11.36
CA SER A 19 4.66 2.82 12.67
C SER A 19 3.79 3.32 13.83
N VAL A 20 3.35 4.58 13.80
CA VAL A 20 2.47 5.16 14.83
C VAL A 20 1.14 4.41 14.95
N TYR A 21 0.68 3.79 13.87
CA TYR A 21 -0.58 3.05 13.82
C TYR A 21 -0.39 1.54 13.86
N SER A 22 0.85 1.05 13.99
CA SER A 22 1.18 -0.36 13.84
C SER A 22 1.24 -1.03 15.21
N THR A 23 0.07 -1.42 15.72
CA THR A 23 -0.06 -2.11 17.02
C THR A 23 -0.33 -3.61 16.83
N GLY A 24 0.01 -4.41 17.84
CA GLY A 24 -0.28 -5.85 17.83
C GLY A 24 -1.78 -6.18 17.73
N GLU A 25 -2.64 -5.27 18.21
CA GLU A 25 -4.09 -5.41 18.07
C GLU A 25 -4.54 -5.29 16.61
N ILE A 26 -4.01 -4.31 15.87
CA ILE A 26 -4.32 -4.13 14.45
C ILE A 26 -3.81 -5.32 13.63
N GLU A 27 -2.59 -5.81 13.90
CA GLU A 27 -2.09 -7.03 13.26
C GLU A 27 -3.06 -8.20 13.49
N THR A 28 -3.47 -8.43 14.75
CA THR A 28 -4.36 -9.54 15.12
C THR A 28 -5.73 -9.42 14.44
N GLN A 29 -6.34 -8.23 14.44
CA GLN A 29 -7.62 -8.00 13.79
C GLN A 29 -7.54 -8.27 12.28
N LEU A 30 -6.47 -7.82 11.61
CA LEU A 30 -6.28 -8.05 10.18
C LEU A 30 -6.05 -9.52 9.84
N ARG A 31 -5.27 -10.25 10.65
CA ARG A 31 -5.07 -11.70 10.48
C ARG A 31 -6.38 -12.47 10.60
N LYS A 32 -7.16 -12.21 11.66
CA LYS A 32 -8.49 -12.83 11.87
C LYS A 32 -9.47 -12.53 10.74
N ALA A 33 -9.37 -11.34 10.14
CA ALA A 33 -10.19 -10.92 9.02
C ALA A 33 -9.69 -11.40 7.64
N GLY A 34 -8.58 -12.17 7.59
CA GLY A 34 -7.98 -12.63 6.33
C GLY A 34 -7.51 -11.48 5.44
N LYS A 35 -7.01 -10.39 6.04
CA LYS A 35 -6.50 -9.22 5.33
C LYS A 35 -4.98 -9.16 5.46
N GLY A 36 -4.31 -8.98 4.31
CA GLY A 36 -2.88 -8.74 4.28
C GLY A 36 -2.53 -7.35 4.81
N TYR A 37 -1.27 -7.16 5.18
CA TYR A 37 -0.80 -5.85 5.59
C TYR A 37 0.67 -5.61 5.31
N VAL A 38 1.00 -4.32 5.22
CA VAL A 38 2.36 -3.77 5.23
C VAL A 38 2.37 -2.60 6.20
N LEU A 39 2.85 -2.85 7.42
CA LEU A 39 2.75 -1.92 8.54
C LEU A 39 4.15 -1.43 8.91
N GLY A 40 4.36 -0.11 8.94
CA GLY A 40 5.63 0.49 9.34
C GLY A 40 6.03 0.04 10.75
N VAL A 41 7.31 -0.17 10.98
CA VAL A 41 7.83 -0.48 12.33
C VAL A 41 9.11 0.29 12.58
N ALA A 42 9.40 0.53 13.87
CA ALA A 42 10.64 1.14 14.28
C ALA A 42 11.85 0.24 13.98
N SER A 43 13.03 0.85 13.85
CA SER A 43 14.30 0.15 13.58
C SER A 43 14.67 -0.89 14.65
N ASN A 44 14.24 -0.66 15.89
CA ASN A 44 14.45 -1.54 17.04
C ASN A 44 13.38 -2.65 17.19
N HIS A 45 12.37 -2.71 16.31
CA HIS A 45 11.35 -3.75 16.37
C HIS A 45 11.98 -5.13 16.18
N VAL A 46 11.69 -6.05 17.09
CA VAL A 46 12.32 -7.38 17.11
C VAL A 46 11.55 -8.36 16.24
N PHE A 47 12.26 -8.99 15.32
CA PHE A 47 11.78 -10.09 14.51
C PHE A 47 12.46 -11.39 14.91
N ARG A 48 11.71 -12.48 14.78
CA ARG A 48 12.19 -13.85 14.93
C ARG A 48 11.54 -14.68 13.84
N SER A 49 12.33 -15.47 13.14
CA SER A 49 11.84 -16.47 12.20
C SER A 49 11.62 -17.80 12.90
N TRP A 50 10.65 -18.58 12.42
CA TRP A 50 10.49 -19.99 12.78
C TRP A 50 10.01 -20.77 11.56
N GLY A 51 10.28 -22.07 11.52
CA GLY A 51 9.93 -22.93 10.38
C GLY A 51 10.64 -22.59 9.06
N LYS A 52 11.62 -21.66 9.07
CA LYS A 52 12.44 -21.30 7.90
C LYS A 52 13.84 -21.94 8.01
N PRO A 53 14.49 -22.32 6.88
CA PRO A 53 15.80 -23.00 6.90
C PRO A 53 16.93 -22.19 7.55
N GLN A 54 16.87 -20.87 7.45
CA GLN A 54 17.86 -19.98 8.06
C GLN A 54 17.22 -19.23 9.22
N PRO A 55 17.68 -19.46 10.46
CA PRO A 55 17.17 -18.72 11.61
C PRO A 55 17.61 -17.25 11.52
N VAL A 56 16.65 -16.36 11.69
CA VAL A 56 16.83 -14.91 11.76
C VAL A 56 16.20 -14.43 13.04
N ALA A 57 16.99 -13.76 13.89
CA ALA A 57 16.51 -13.10 15.08
C ALA A 57 17.28 -11.80 15.29
N GLY A 58 16.58 -10.75 15.73
CA GLY A 58 17.19 -9.46 16.00
C GLY A 58 16.25 -8.29 15.71
N THR A 59 16.76 -7.07 15.85
CA THR A 59 16.03 -5.87 15.46
C THR A 59 15.94 -5.77 13.94
N ALA A 60 14.94 -5.04 13.44
CA ALA A 60 14.79 -4.77 12.01
C ALA A 60 16.06 -4.20 11.39
N ALA A 61 16.72 -3.26 12.09
CA ALA A 61 17.98 -2.67 11.65
C ALA A 61 19.12 -3.69 11.55
N THR A 62 19.35 -4.48 12.60
CA THR A 62 20.41 -5.51 12.59
C THR A 62 20.18 -6.55 11.49
N ILE A 63 18.92 -6.98 11.32
CA ILE A 63 18.56 -7.94 10.27
C ILE A 63 18.83 -7.37 8.88
N ALA A 64 18.56 -6.08 8.66
CA ALA A 64 18.78 -5.42 7.37
C ALA A 64 20.27 -5.17 7.07
N GLN A 65 21.05 -4.76 8.06
CA GLN A 65 22.50 -4.52 7.92
C GLN A 65 23.26 -5.78 7.49
N ASN A 66 22.85 -6.94 7.99
CA ASN A 66 23.46 -8.22 7.66
C ASN A 66 23.03 -8.79 6.30
N ARG A 67 22.26 -8.05 5.49
CA ARG A 67 21.77 -8.55 4.20
C ARG A 67 22.83 -8.40 3.10
N PRO A 68 23.12 -9.47 2.33
CA PRO A 68 24.03 -9.37 1.21
C PRO A 68 23.44 -8.48 0.12
N LYS A 69 24.29 -7.86 -0.71
CA LYS A 69 23.86 -6.98 -1.82
C LYS A 69 22.82 -7.63 -2.73
N LYS A 70 22.93 -8.94 -2.99
CA LYS A 70 21.99 -9.73 -3.82
C LYS A 70 20.56 -9.82 -3.27
N ALA A 71 20.35 -9.55 -1.98
CA ALA A 71 19.02 -9.56 -1.36
C ALA A 71 18.22 -8.28 -1.70
N TRP A 72 18.89 -7.25 -2.21
CA TRP A 72 18.27 -5.97 -2.55
C TRP A 72 17.87 -5.92 -4.02
N ARG A 73 16.66 -5.43 -4.28
CA ARG A 73 16.09 -5.27 -5.61
C ARG A 73 15.62 -3.83 -5.79
N ARG A 74 16.04 -3.18 -6.88
CA ARG A 74 15.55 -1.84 -7.22
C ARG A 74 14.13 -1.94 -7.76
N LEU A 75 13.17 -1.34 -7.05
CA LEU A 75 11.75 -1.36 -7.40
C LEU A 75 11.14 0.03 -7.17
N SER A 76 10.10 0.34 -7.95
CA SER A 76 9.35 1.59 -7.78
C SER A 76 8.13 1.37 -6.88
N SER A 77 7.94 2.27 -5.91
CA SER A 77 6.78 2.30 -5.01
C SER A 77 5.56 2.99 -5.63
N GLY A 78 5.43 2.95 -6.95
CA GLY A 78 4.39 3.65 -7.70
C GLY A 78 4.84 4.96 -8.35
N GLY A 79 3.98 5.49 -9.21
CA GLY A 79 4.18 6.78 -9.87
C GLY A 79 3.87 7.93 -8.92
N GLY A 80 4.81 8.88 -8.78
CA GLY A 80 4.54 10.19 -8.20
C GLY A 80 4.33 11.25 -9.28
N THR A 81 3.89 12.43 -8.86
CA THR A 81 3.83 13.65 -9.71
C THR A 81 5.18 14.01 -10.34
N LYS A 82 6.30 13.59 -9.73
CA LYS A 82 7.68 13.74 -10.23
C LYS A 82 8.25 12.49 -10.92
N GLY A 83 7.42 11.51 -11.26
CA GLY A 83 7.82 10.24 -11.86
C GLY A 83 7.95 9.07 -10.87
N PRO A 84 8.42 7.89 -11.32
CA PRO A 84 8.51 6.69 -10.49
C PRO A 84 9.48 6.89 -9.33
N ARG A 85 9.03 6.60 -8.10
CA ARG A 85 9.89 6.70 -6.91
C ARG A 85 10.68 5.41 -6.72
N TRP A 86 11.95 5.42 -7.11
CA TRP A 86 12.84 4.27 -7.01
C TRP A 86 13.43 4.14 -5.62
N HIS A 87 13.39 2.92 -5.08
CA HIS A 87 14.11 2.56 -3.87
C HIS A 87 14.72 1.17 -4.05
N ASP A 88 15.71 0.83 -3.22
CA ASP A 88 16.18 -0.54 -3.10
C ASP A 88 15.39 -1.25 -2.01
N TRP A 89 14.86 -2.42 -2.33
CA TRP A 89 13.97 -3.18 -1.45
C TRP A 89 14.54 -4.54 -1.13
N ALA A 90 14.43 -4.96 0.12
CA ALA A 90 14.69 -6.33 0.53
C ALA A 90 13.43 -6.89 1.21
N TYR A 91 13.08 -8.14 0.90
CA TYR A 91 11.99 -8.83 1.56
C TYR A 91 12.50 -10.13 2.16
N LEU A 92 12.05 -10.40 3.38
CA LEU A 92 12.41 -11.59 4.12
C LEU A 92 11.14 -12.21 4.69
N GLU A 93 10.85 -13.42 4.24
CA GLU A 93 9.87 -14.27 4.89
C GLU A 93 10.44 -14.82 6.19
N LEU A 94 9.67 -14.69 7.27
CA LEU A 94 10.10 -15.04 8.63
C LEU A 94 9.39 -16.27 9.15
N ALA A 95 8.12 -16.44 8.83
CA ALA A 95 7.34 -17.57 9.30
C ALA A 95 6.13 -17.81 8.42
N ASP A 96 5.84 -19.07 8.13
CA ASP A 96 4.61 -19.48 7.47
C ASP A 96 3.67 -20.04 8.54
N LEU A 97 2.38 -19.68 8.46
CA LEU A 97 1.33 -20.24 9.30
C LEU A 97 0.08 -20.50 8.45
N GLU A 98 -0.71 -21.47 8.87
CA GLU A 98 -1.99 -21.73 8.23
C GLU A 98 -3.00 -20.64 8.62
N ALA A 99 -3.70 -20.07 7.64
CA ALA A 99 -4.66 -18.99 7.91
C ALA A 99 -5.76 -19.40 8.91
N ARG A 100 -6.13 -20.69 8.88
CA ARG A 100 -7.09 -21.31 9.82
C ARG A 100 -6.69 -21.21 11.27
N GLU A 101 -5.40 -21.05 11.60
CA GLU A 101 -4.96 -20.80 12.98
C GLU A 101 -5.51 -19.49 13.55
N TYR A 102 -5.93 -18.56 12.68
CA TYR A 102 -6.53 -17.29 13.08
C TYR A 102 -8.06 -17.27 12.90
N ASN A 103 -8.59 -18.01 11.94
CA ASN A 103 -10.02 -18.10 11.63
C ASN A 103 -10.28 -19.32 10.74
N ASP A 104 -11.10 -20.27 11.19
CA ASP A 104 -11.39 -21.53 10.50
C ASP A 104 -11.98 -21.37 9.09
N ASP A 105 -12.60 -20.22 8.80
CA ASP A 105 -13.13 -19.90 7.46
C ASP A 105 -12.04 -19.52 6.45
N LEU A 106 -10.79 -19.32 6.90
CA LEU A 106 -9.66 -18.97 6.06
C LEU A 106 -8.84 -20.21 5.70
N ALA A 107 -8.48 -20.30 4.42
CA ALA A 107 -7.65 -21.38 3.91
C ALA A 107 -6.31 -20.87 3.34
N GLY A 108 -5.33 -21.76 3.34
CA GLY A 108 -4.02 -21.56 2.74
C GLY A 108 -2.97 -21.04 3.71
N GLU A 109 -1.71 -21.23 3.33
CA GLU A 109 -0.57 -20.74 4.07
C GLU A 109 -0.38 -19.23 3.85
N TRP A 110 -0.10 -18.54 4.94
CA TRP A 110 0.24 -17.12 4.97
C TRP A 110 1.59 -16.94 5.61
N THR A 111 2.28 -15.90 5.18
CA THR A 111 3.64 -15.64 5.58
C THR A 111 3.75 -14.30 6.29
N ARG A 112 4.33 -14.33 7.49
CA ARG A 112 4.85 -13.16 8.17
C ARG A 112 6.22 -12.85 7.60
N GLY A 113 6.50 -11.58 7.32
CA GLY A 113 7.80 -11.15 6.82
C GLY A 113 8.22 -9.75 7.25
N LEU A 114 9.48 -9.44 6.98
CA LEU A 114 10.07 -8.11 7.11
C LEU A 114 10.34 -7.57 5.71
N LEU A 115 9.72 -6.44 5.37
CA LEU A 115 10.04 -5.66 4.19
C LEU A 115 10.92 -4.48 4.60
N VAL A 116 11.99 -4.25 3.87
CA VAL A 116 12.94 -3.17 4.12
C VAL A 116 13.07 -2.31 2.87
N ARG A 117 12.90 -1.00 3.04
CA ARG A 117 13.17 0.00 2.02
C ARG A 117 14.48 0.68 2.33
N ARG A 118 15.34 0.83 1.32
CA ARG A 118 16.54 1.64 1.36
C ARG A 118 16.44 2.77 0.35
N ASN A 119 16.64 4.00 0.83
CA ASN A 119 16.76 5.17 -0.01
C ASN A 119 18.05 5.10 -0.84
N ILE A 120 17.95 5.41 -2.13
CA ILE A 120 19.07 5.32 -3.08
C ILE A 120 20.07 6.48 -2.89
N ALA A 121 19.60 7.64 -2.44
CA ALA A 121 20.40 8.85 -2.31
C ALA A 121 21.26 8.84 -1.04
N ASP A 122 20.68 8.51 0.11
CA ASP A 122 21.34 8.61 1.42
C ASP A 122 21.54 7.26 2.12
N GLY A 123 20.99 6.16 1.57
CA GLY A 123 21.09 4.84 2.17
C GLY A 123 20.21 4.62 3.42
N SER A 124 19.37 5.59 3.80
CA SER A 124 18.47 5.49 4.95
C SER A 124 17.48 4.33 4.79
N LEU A 125 17.17 3.68 5.92
CA LEU A 125 16.33 2.49 5.96
C LEU A 125 14.97 2.77 6.59
N ALA A 126 13.92 2.19 6.00
CA ALA A 126 12.59 2.07 6.60
C ALA A 126 12.16 0.61 6.65
N PHE A 127 11.43 0.23 7.68
CA PHE A 127 11.12 -1.16 8.01
C PHE A 127 9.62 -1.37 8.11
N PHE A 128 9.14 -2.53 7.65
CA PHE A 128 7.73 -2.87 7.65
C PHE A 128 7.50 -4.33 8.05
N SER A 129 6.59 -4.55 8.99
CA SER A 129 5.98 -5.84 9.30
C SER A 129 4.98 -6.18 8.20
N THR A 130 5.01 -7.42 7.72
CA THR A 130 4.12 -7.88 6.64
C THR A 130 3.39 -9.16 7.02
N TRP A 131 2.18 -9.30 6.51
CA TRP A 131 1.38 -10.51 6.53
C TRP A 131 0.67 -10.63 5.18
N CYS A 132 0.83 -11.75 4.49
CA CYS A 132 0.26 -11.96 3.18
C CYS A 132 0.15 -13.45 2.85
N PRO A 133 -0.70 -13.85 1.89
CA PRO A 133 -0.69 -15.21 1.37
C PRO A 133 0.72 -15.62 0.93
N LYS A 134 1.13 -16.86 1.21
CA LYS A 134 2.45 -17.38 0.86
C LYS A 134 2.67 -17.29 -0.65
N GLY A 135 3.89 -16.92 -1.05
CA GLY A 135 4.23 -16.68 -2.45
C GLY A 135 3.84 -15.29 -2.98
N THR A 136 3.31 -14.40 -2.13
CA THR A 136 3.10 -12.99 -2.51
C THR A 136 4.43 -12.34 -2.93
N SER A 137 4.46 -11.75 -4.13
CA SER A 137 5.68 -11.14 -4.65
C SER A 137 6.07 -9.86 -3.89
N ILE A 138 7.37 -9.60 -3.77
CA ILE A 138 7.86 -8.33 -3.22
C ILE A 138 7.30 -7.12 -3.98
N GLN A 139 7.11 -7.21 -5.30
CA GLN A 139 6.52 -6.13 -6.10
C GLN A 139 5.10 -5.78 -5.63
N LYS A 140 4.30 -6.77 -5.23
CA LYS A 140 2.97 -6.53 -4.66
C LYS A 140 3.06 -5.81 -3.31
N LEU A 141 3.97 -6.22 -2.44
CA LEU A 141 4.19 -5.59 -1.13
C LEU A 141 4.69 -4.14 -1.27
N VAL A 142 5.64 -3.90 -2.19
CA VAL A 142 6.14 -2.56 -2.52
C VAL A 142 5.03 -1.69 -3.10
N SER A 143 4.18 -2.24 -3.96
CA SER A 143 3.01 -1.53 -4.45
C SER A 143 2.06 -1.16 -3.30
N VAL A 144 1.78 -2.07 -2.38
CA VAL A 144 0.93 -1.80 -1.20
C VAL A 144 1.52 -0.69 -0.32
N GLU A 145 2.81 -0.71 -0.01
CA GLU A 145 3.47 0.39 0.73
C GLU A 145 3.37 1.72 -0.04
N GLY A 146 3.57 1.65 -1.36
CA GLY A 146 3.49 2.78 -2.27
C GLY A 146 2.16 3.51 -2.28
N HIS A 147 1.04 2.82 -2.02
CA HIS A 147 -0.29 3.45 -1.95
C HIS A 147 -0.41 4.48 -0.82
N ARG A 148 0.45 4.41 0.22
CA ARG A 148 0.47 5.42 1.30
C ARG A 148 0.76 6.83 0.75
N TRP A 149 1.61 6.92 -0.27
CA TRP A 149 1.94 8.20 -0.90
C TRP A 149 0.80 8.74 -1.77
N ALA A 150 0.02 7.86 -2.41
CA ALA A 150 -1.16 8.29 -3.15
C ALA A 150 -2.20 8.93 -2.22
N ILE A 151 -2.30 8.44 -0.99
CA ILE A 151 -3.16 9.04 0.05
C ILE A 151 -2.64 10.43 0.44
N GLU A 152 -1.34 10.59 0.64
CA GLU A 152 -0.75 11.89 0.99
C GLU A 152 -0.90 12.91 -0.14
N ASP A 153 -0.64 12.53 -1.39
CA ASP A 153 -0.86 13.37 -2.58
C ASP A 153 -2.35 13.75 -2.73
N SER A 154 -3.25 12.80 -2.42
CA SER A 154 -4.70 13.03 -2.37
C SER A 154 -5.09 14.03 -1.29
N PHE A 155 -4.50 13.95 -0.09
CA PHE A 155 -4.74 14.91 0.98
C PHE A 155 -4.20 16.30 0.63
N GLU A 156 -3.02 16.39 0.03
CA GLU A 156 -2.47 17.65 -0.45
C GLU A 156 -3.32 18.25 -1.57
N THR A 157 -3.84 17.44 -2.49
CA THR A 157 -4.83 17.89 -3.48
C THR A 157 -6.10 18.38 -2.80
N ALA A 158 -6.62 17.68 -1.80
CA ALA A 158 -7.82 18.10 -1.08
C ALA A 158 -7.62 19.43 -0.32
N LYS A 159 -6.43 19.68 0.24
CA LYS A 159 -6.10 20.99 0.85
C LYS A 159 -6.00 22.07 -0.22
N ASN A 160 -5.11 21.89 -1.19
CA ASN A 160 -4.75 22.92 -2.16
C ASN A 160 -5.87 23.22 -3.18
N GLU A 161 -6.62 22.20 -3.63
CA GLU A 161 -7.63 22.36 -4.68
C GLU A 161 -9.07 22.42 -4.15
N LEU A 162 -9.34 21.82 -2.98
CA LEU A 162 -10.71 21.72 -2.43
C LEU A 162 -10.90 22.44 -1.09
N GLY A 163 -9.86 23.08 -0.56
CA GLY A 163 -9.94 23.86 0.67
C GLY A 163 -10.24 23.04 1.91
N LEU A 164 -9.65 21.85 2.02
CA LEU A 164 -9.78 21.02 3.23
C LEU A 164 -9.33 21.77 4.50
N ASP A 165 -8.29 22.59 4.39
CA ASP A 165 -7.76 23.45 5.45
C ASP A 165 -8.30 24.90 5.41
N HIS A 166 -8.96 25.29 4.33
CA HIS A 166 -9.66 26.58 4.21
C HIS A 166 -11.04 26.54 4.89
N ASN A 167 -11.07 26.38 6.22
CA ASN A 167 -12.28 26.57 7.02
C ASN A 167 -12.03 27.51 8.19
N GLU A 168 -12.95 28.46 8.40
CA GLU A 168 -12.91 29.40 9.53
C GLU A 168 -13.88 28.98 10.65
N THR A 169 -14.37 27.74 10.61
CA THR A 169 -15.40 27.26 11.54
C THR A 169 -14.86 27.09 12.95
N ARG A 170 -15.51 27.72 13.94
CA ARG A 170 -15.13 27.63 15.36
C ARG A 170 -15.94 26.59 16.16
N SER A 171 -16.71 25.75 15.48
CA SER A 171 -17.50 24.68 16.10
C SER A 171 -17.11 23.32 15.54
N SER A 172 -17.04 22.31 16.41
CA SER A 172 -16.75 20.92 16.01
C SER A 172 -17.73 20.42 14.95
N HIS A 173 -19.02 20.76 15.08
CA HIS A 173 -20.04 20.38 14.10
C HIS A 173 -19.86 21.08 12.75
N GLY A 174 -19.51 22.36 12.73
CA GLY A 174 -19.21 23.10 11.50
C GLY A 174 -18.02 22.51 10.77
N TRP A 175 -16.96 22.19 11.51
CA TRP A 175 -15.77 21.52 10.98
C TRP A 175 -16.10 20.14 10.39
N HIS A 176 -16.86 19.30 11.10
CA HIS A 176 -17.27 17.99 10.61
C HIS A 176 -18.07 18.06 9.30
N ARG A 177 -18.97 19.04 9.16
CA ARG A 177 -19.73 19.24 7.92
C ARG A 177 -18.83 19.65 6.77
N HIS A 178 -17.93 20.62 7.00
CA HIS A 178 -16.98 21.09 5.99
C HIS A 178 -16.10 19.95 5.48
N VAL A 179 -15.42 19.25 6.40
CA VAL A 179 -14.55 18.12 6.05
C VAL A 179 -15.31 17.02 5.31
N SER A 180 -16.54 16.70 5.73
CA SER A 180 -17.34 15.68 5.05
C SER A 180 -17.71 16.07 3.62
N LEU A 181 -18.07 17.33 3.37
CA LEU A 181 -18.38 17.84 2.03
C LEU A 181 -17.13 17.86 1.14
N VAL A 182 -16.00 18.32 1.67
CA VAL A 182 -14.72 18.32 0.93
C VAL A 182 -14.29 16.89 0.59
N MET A 183 -14.40 15.95 1.52
CA MET A 183 -14.09 14.54 1.27
C MET A 183 -15.04 13.90 0.24
N LEU A 184 -16.32 14.28 0.23
CA LEU A 184 -17.27 13.85 -0.79
C LEU A 184 -16.91 14.39 -2.18
N ALA A 185 -16.61 15.69 -2.30
CA ALA A 185 -16.17 16.31 -3.54
C ALA A 185 -14.88 15.67 -4.06
N PHE A 186 -13.92 15.41 -3.16
CA PHE A 186 -12.68 14.70 -3.48
C PHE A 186 -12.96 13.30 -4.05
N ALA A 187 -13.81 12.51 -3.39
CA ALA A 187 -14.18 11.18 -3.85
C ALA A 187 -14.87 11.22 -5.22
N MET A 188 -15.77 12.18 -5.45
CA MET A 188 -16.42 12.37 -6.75
C MET A 188 -15.39 12.67 -7.85
N MET A 189 -14.45 13.59 -7.60
CA MET A 189 -13.39 13.91 -8.57
C MET A 189 -12.47 12.71 -8.85
N ALA A 190 -12.11 11.94 -7.83
CA ALA A 190 -11.30 10.73 -8.01
C ALA A 190 -12.02 9.71 -8.92
N VAL A 191 -13.33 9.51 -8.73
CA VAL A 191 -14.15 8.65 -9.59
C VAL A 191 -14.25 9.20 -11.02
N ILE A 192 -14.47 10.50 -11.19
CA ILE A 192 -14.53 11.15 -12.50
C ILE A 192 -13.19 11.00 -13.24
N ARG A 193 -12.08 11.29 -12.58
CA ARG A 193 -10.72 11.15 -13.12
C ARG A 193 -10.43 9.70 -13.53
N HIS A 194 -10.80 8.74 -12.68
CA HIS A 194 -10.65 7.33 -13.00
C HIS A 194 -11.45 6.93 -14.25
N ARG A 195 -12.72 7.36 -14.36
CA ARG A 195 -13.58 7.12 -15.52
C ARG A 195 -13.06 7.79 -16.79
N ALA A 196 -12.50 9.00 -16.68
CA ALA A 196 -11.90 9.73 -17.80
C ALA A 196 -10.65 9.00 -18.33
N ASN A 197 -9.81 8.50 -17.44
CA ASN A 197 -8.57 7.80 -17.78
C ASN A 197 -8.78 6.35 -18.27
N THR A 198 -9.92 5.74 -17.97
CA THR A 198 -10.26 4.36 -18.39
C THR A 198 -10.99 4.29 -19.73
N ARG A 199 -11.47 5.41 -20.28
CA ARG A 199 -11.97 5.45 -21.66
C ARG A 199 -10.79 5.48 -22.63
N PRO A 200 -10.64 4.49 -23.53
CA PRO A 200 -9.71 4.63 -24.64
C PRO A 200 -10.17 5.80 -25.50
N LEU A 201 -9.27 6.71 -25.85
CA LEU A 201 -9.49 7.63 -26.96
C LEU A 201 -9.76 6.76 -28.19
N LEU A 202 -11.03 6.67 -28.60
CA LEU A 202 -11.39 6.13 -29.90
C LEU A 202 -10.69 7.01 -30.94
N LYS A 203 -9.52 6.56 -31.43
CA LYS A 203 -8.88 7.13 -32.62
C LYS A 203 -9.91 7.02 -33.74
N LYS A 204 -10.51 8.14 -34.14
CA LYS A 204 -11.27 8.23 -35.40
C LYS A 204 -10.30 7.99 -36.56
N THR A 205 -10.08 6.74 -36.94
CA THR A 205 -9.50 6.39 -38.23
C THR A 205 -10.54 6.72 -39.29
N ARG A 206 -10.36 7.86 -39.98
CA ARG A 206 -11.10 8.14 -41.22
C ARG A 206 -10.76 7.05 -42.24
N PRO A 207 -11.75 6.39 -42.89
CA PRO A 207 -11.47 5.43 -43.95
C PRO A 207 -10.85 6.15 -45.16
N ARG A 208 -9.71 5.64 -45.64
CA ARG A 208 -9.12 6.05 -46.94
C ARG A 208 -10.06 5.54 -48.06
N PRO A 209 -10.43 6.37 -49.05
CA PRO A 209 -11.21 5.89 -50.19
C PRO A 209 -10.36 4.93 -51.04
N ARG A 210 -10.91 3.76 -51.37
CA ARG A 210 -10.27 2.76 -52.25
C ARG A 210 -10.24 3.27 -53.70
N PRO A 211 -9.18 3.00 -54.49
CA PRO A 211 -9.15 3.34 -55.90
C PRO A 211 -10.09 2.42 -56.69
N LYS A 212 -10.90 3.01 -57.58
CA LYS A 212 -11.71 2.27 -58.56
C LYS A 212 -10.79 1.77 -59.67
N HIS A 213 -10.68 0.46 -59.82
CA HIS A 213 -10.19 -0.13 -61.07
C HIS A 213 -11.23 0.10 -62.18
N ARG A 214 -10.82 0.74 -63.28
CA ARG A 214 -11.52 0.66 -64.57
C ARG A 214 -10.82 -0.41 -65.41
N SER A 215 -11.64 -1.36 -65.85
CA SER A 215 -11.45 -2.22 -67.02
C SER A 215 -11.20 -1.43 -68.29
#